data_AF-A0A2A2JNQ1-F1
#
_entry.id   AF-A0A2A2JNQ1-F1
#
_cell.length_a   1.000
_cell.length_b   1.000
_cell.length_c   1.000
_cell.angle_alpha   90.00
_cell.angle_beta   90.00
_cell.angle_gamma   90.00
#
_symmetry.space_group_name_H-M   'P 1'
#
loop_
_entity.id
_entity.type
_entity.pdbx_description
1 polymer ?
#
loop_
_entity_poly.entity_id
_entity_poly.type
_entity_poly.pdbx_seq_one_letter_code
_entity_poly.pdbx_strand_id
1 'polypeptide(L)'
;MGDINNDDDCNFYTREVTIEIDEDYLLERPNNKNTCENKPSSSAISIVGPPLSNKHYDFSVPNDICIYQLTPHAMDLLYVHLNTPSYTSMSNWETIGELMKIDNDKLLVFRYDSKPPMVLLSHLGKQKLSELVSAIRQAKRIDTLCSLKKLHDDGRLYSFKGHCMLLNQGAPSYSNALTAQFDSVFDGLDYSKALLVNHYETTDEERKEHKWLMKNLNKHCPKYDLKVLEVDELETDENRIQLLTNVFKRAQQIIFCFTTSYLDIIRRAESGNPVDNQIVQGRILLHSLADNEYYTNGLRNKRFRPIMMPGVKLQDLQKLWAGNTVIYSFPDQFKAMMERICKEDANLKLVNFEQTI
;
A
#
# COMPACT_ATOMS: atom_id res chain seq x y z
N MET A 1 -46.91 -36.18 -4.58
CA MET A 1 -46.95 -36.33 -6.05
C MET A 1 -46.61 -34.97 -6.62
N GLY A 2 -45.41 -34.68 -7.10
CA GLY A 2 -44.32 -35.50 -7.62
C GLY A 2 -43.75 -34.73 -8.82
N ASP A 3 -42.52 -34.25 -8.66
CA ASP A 3 -41.42 -34.03 -9.61
C ASP A 3 -41.71 -33.46 -11.02
N ILE A 4 -41.19 -32.27 -11.36
CA ILE A 4 -39.86 -31.94 -11.94
C ILE A 4 -39.85 -31.97 -13.49
N ASN A 5 -39.65 -30.79 -14.11
CA ASN A 5 -38.68 -30.47 -15.19
C ASN A 5 -39.18 -29.29 -16.05
N ASN A 6 -38.61 -28.10 -15.81
CA ASN A 6 -38.54 -27.01 -16.77
C ASN A 6 -37.08 -26.89 -17.21
N ASP A 7 -36.74 -27.51 -18.33
CA ASP A 7 -35.53 -27.23 -19.09
C ASP A 7 -35.89 -26.17 -20.13
N ASP A 8 -35.56 -24.91 -19.85
CA ASP A 8 -35.49 -23.85 -20.87
C ASP A 8 -34.02 -23.60 -21.21
N ASP A 9 -33.60 -24.21 -22.31
CA ASP A 9 -32.35 -23.98 -23.01
C ASP A 9 -32.22 -22.51 -23.45
N CYS A 10 -31.38 -21.74 -22.76
CA CYS A 10 -30.85 -20.49 -23.28
C CYS A 10 -29.35 -20.63 -23.57
N ASN A 11 -29.08 -21.04 -24.82
CA ASN A 11 -27.78 -21.02 -25.49
C ASN A 11 -27.07 -19.65 -25.35
N PHE A 12 -25.95 -19.61 -24.62
CA PHE A 12 -24.95 -18.55 -24.77
C PHE A 12 -23.98 -18.94 -25.88
N TYR A 13 -24.15 -18.35 -27.06
CA TYR A 13 -23.17 -18.41 -28.15
C TYR A 13 -21.86 -17.72 -27.72
N THR A 14 -20.82 -18.51 -27.47
CA THR A 14 -19.43 -18.05 -27.52
C THR A 14 -19.07 -17.81 -28.99
N ARG A 15 -18.89 -16.55 -29.40
CA ARG A 15 -18.23 -16.21 -30.67
C ARG A 15 -16.74 -16.52 -30.54
N GLU A 16 -16.32 -17.66 -31.07
CA GLU A 16 -14.94 -17.85 -31.51
C GLU A 16 -14.69 -16.92 -32.70
N VAL A 17 -13.75 -15.99 -32.55
CA VAL A 17 -13.28 -15.15 -33.64
C VAL A 17 -11.97 -15.75 -34.14
N THR A 18 -12.06 -16.51 -35.21
CA THR A 18 -10.89 -16.94 -36.00
C THR A 18 -10.57 -15.84 -37.00
N ILE A 19 -9.37 -15.26 -36.90
CA ILE A 19 -8.88 -14.28 -37.86
C ILE A 19 -8.04 -15.04 -38.89
N GLU A 20 -8.57 -15.23 -40.09
CA GLU A 20 -7.82 -15.65 -41.27
C GLU A 20 -7.10 -14.43 -41.86
N ILE A 21 -5.81 -14.57 -42.14
CA ILE A 21 -5.00 -13.51 -42.77
C ILE A 21 -4.84 -13.92 -44.24
N ASP A 22 -5.49 -13.18 -45.13
CA ASP A 22 -5.31 -13.32 -46.58
C ASP A 22 -3.90 -12.85 -46.98
N GLU A 23 -3.04 -13.80 -47.35
CA GLU A 23 -1.86 -13.55 -48.16
C GLU A 23 -2.32 -13.33 -49.60
N ASP A 24 -2.21 -12.09 -50.11
CA ASP A 24 -1.96 -11.81 -51.53
C ASP A 24 -1.92 -10.29 -51.75
N TYR A 25 -0.74 -9.73 -52.05
CA TYR A 25 -0.63 -8.68 -53.07
C TYR A 25 0.80 -8.68 -53.63
N LEU A 26 0.92 -9.30 -54.80
CA LEU A 26 2.11 -9.37 -55.63
C LEU A 26 2.50 -8.00 -56.19
N LEU A 27 3.81 -7.88 -56.40
CA LEU A 27 4.54 -6.79 -57.03
C LEU A 27 4.08 -6.49 -58.46
N GLU A 28 3.68 -5.24 -58.74
CA GLU A 28 3.74 -4.68 -60.09
C GLU A 28 4.52 -3.36 -60.10
N ARG A 29 5.60 -3.33 -60.89
CA ARG A 29 6.28 -2.09 -61.30
C ARG A 29 5.55 -1.52 -62.52
N PRO A 30 5.42 -0.20 -62.62
CA PRO A 30 5.64 0.44 -63.91
C PRO A 30 6.61 1.63 -63.85
N ASN A 31 7.29 1.78 -64.97
CA ASN A 31 8.36 2.72 -65.27
C ASN A 31 7.77 4.04 -65.83
N ASN A 32 8.51 5.13 -65.61
CA ASN A 32 8.57 6.39 -66.37
C ASN A 32 7.66 7.61 -66.06
N LYS A 33 8.39 8.67 -65.66
CA LYS A 33 8.42 10.07 -66.14
C LYS A 33 7.50 11.14 -65.51
N ASN A 34 8.18 12.04 -64.79
CA ASN A 34 8.01 13.50 -64.65
C ASN A 34 6.61 14.08 -64.37
N THR A 35 6.42 14.64 -63.17
CA THR A 35 6.45 16.09 -62.88
C THR A 35 6.26 16.35 -61.38
N CYS A 36 6.74 17.49 -60.93
CA CYS A 36 6.93 17.90 -59.55
C CYS A 36 5.63 18.07 -58.74
N GLU A 37 5.74 17.76 -57.45
CA GLU A 37 5.33 18.55 -56.28
C GLU A 37 4.60 17.73 -55.20
N ASN A 38 5.18 17.77 -54.00
CA ASN A 38 4.64 17.38 -52.70
C ASN A 38 4.41 15.87 -52.46
N LYS A 39 5.49 15.17 -52.12
CA LYS A 39 5.42 13.93 -51.33
C LYS A 39 5.49 14.27 -49.84
N PRO A 40 4.57 13.77 -48.98
CA PRO A 40 4.85 13.64 -47.56
C PRO A 40 5.98 12.63 -47.39
N SER A 41 7.02 13.03 -46.68
CA SER A 41 8.19 12.22 -46.36
C SER A 41 7.79 11.01 -45.52
N SER A 42 7.62 9.87 -46.19
CA SER A 42 7.72 8.55 -45.61
C SER A 42 9.18 8.29 -45.19
N SER A 43 9.51 8.61 -43.94
CA SER A 43 10.65 8.03 -43.22
C SER A 43 10.63 8.41 -41.75
N ALA A 44 9.70 7.83 -40.97
CA ALA A 44 9.93 7.64 -39.55
C ALA A 44 10.64 6.28 -39.35
N ILE A 45 11.83 6.15 -39.93
CA ILE A 45 12.79 5.19 -39.38
C ILE A 45 13.20 5.82 -38.05
N SER A 46 12.69 5.29 -36.94
CA SER A 46 13.22 5.63 -35.62
C SER A 46 14.71 5.36 -35.66
N ILE A 47 15.50 6.44 -35.73
CA ILE A 47 16.94 6.39 -35.53
C ILE A 47 17.11 5.84 -34.12
N VAL A 48 17.41 4.54 -34.00
CA VAL A 48 17.84 3.96 -32.73
C VAL A 48 19.11 4.70 -32.39
N GLY A 49 19.01 5.60 -31.40
CA GLY A 49 20.15 6.35 -30.92
C GLY A 49 21.29 5.42 -30.51
N PRO A 50 22.53 5.92 -30.42
CA PRO A 50 23.65 5.12 -29.92
C PRO A 50 23.28 4.48 -28.57
N PRO A 51 23.79 3.27 -28.28
CA PRO A 51 23.50 2.59 -27.02
C PRO A 51 23.77 3.53 -25.84
N LEU A 52 22.87 3.50 -24.85
CA LEU A 52 22.94 4.38 -23.68
C LEU A 52 24.34 4.31 -23.07
N SER A 53 25.06 5.44 -23.08
CA SER A 53 26.37 5.55 -22.44
C SER A 53 26.21 5.39 -20.93
N ASN A 54 27.19 4.77 -20.24
CA ASN A 54 27.20 4.53 -18.79
C ASN A 54 26.74 5.74 -17.95
N LYS A 55 27.01 6.97 -18.41
CA LYS A 55 26.58 8.22 -17.76
C LYS A 55 25.06 8.40 -17.65
N HIS A 56 24.26 7.68 -18.43
CA HIS A 56 22.80 7.83 -18.49
C HIS A 56 22.06 7.06 -17.41
N TYR A 57 22.71 6.10 -16.76
CA TYR A 57 22.09 5.22 -15.75
C TYR A 57 22.94 5.06 -14.49
N ASP A 58 24.09 5.72 -14.42
CA ASP A 58 24.90 5.74 -13.21
C ASP A 58 24.39 6.82 -12.24
N PHE A 59 24.13 6.40 -11.01
CA PHE A 59 23.76 7.27 -9.90
C PHE A 59 24.29 6.66 -8.60
N SER A 60 24.58 7.51 -7.63
CA SER A 60 25.07 7.11 -6.32
C SER A 60 23.96 7.29 -5.29
N VAL A 61 23.69 6.24 -4.54
CA VAL A 61 22.79 6.26 -3.39
C VAL A 61 23.62 6.48 -2.12
N PRO A 62 23.12 7.24 -1.13
CA PRO A 62 23.78 7.37 0.17
C PRO A 62 23.99 6.01 0.85
N ASN A 63 25.12 5.83 1.54
CA ASN A 63 25.54 4.54 2.13
C ASN A 63 24.76 4.13 3.39
N ASP A 64 23.98 5.05 3.92
CA ASP A 64 23.11 4.96 5.09
C ASP A 64 21.69 4.49 4.75
N ILE A 65 21.36 4.38 3.45
CA ILE A 65 20.05 3.91 3.00
C ILE A 65 20.04 2.39 2.87
N CYS A 66 19.04 1.76 3.50
CA CYS A 66 18.75 0.33 3.42
C CYS A 66 17.62 0.05 2.43
N ILE A 67 17.53 -1.20 1.96
CA ILE A 67 16.54 -1.64 0.96
C ILE A 67 15.09 -1.50 1.48
N TYR A 68 14.86 -1.65 2.79
CA TYR A 68 13.53 -1.44 3.38
C TYR A 68 13.02 0.01 3.27
N GLN A 69 13.91 0.96 2.97
CA GLN A 69 13.56 2.37 2.80
C GLN A 69 13.14 2.71 1.37
N LEU A 70 13.12 1.75 0.45
CA LEU A 70 12.56 1.95 -0.89
C LEU A 70 11.08 2.34 -0.82
N THR A 71 10.66 3.25 -1.70
CA THR A 71 9.25 3.60 -1.80
C THR A 71 8.44 2.44 -2.40
N PRO A 72 7.13 2.33 -2.14
CA PRO A 72 6.28 1.31 -2.76
C PRO A 72 6.37 1.31 -4.29
N HIS A 73 6.44 2.51 -4.88
CA HIS A 73 6.59 2.66 -6.33
C HIS A 73 7.93 2.11 -6.86
N ALA A 74 9.03 2.33 -6.12
CA ALA A 74 10.32 1.75 -6.47
C ALA A 74 10.32 0.21 -6.33
N MET A 75 9.62 -0.32 -5.33
CA MET A 75 9.46 -1.76 -5.12
C MET A 75 8.64 -2.42 -6.23
N ASP A 76 7.51 -1.82 -6.63
CA ASP A 76 6.69 -2.34 -7.74
C ASP A 76 7.47 -2.35 -9.06
N LEU A 77 8.27 -1.31 -9.28
CA LEU A 77 9.15 -1.22 -10.44
C LEU A 77 10.20 -2.33 -10.43
N LEU A 78 10.87 -2.55 -9.29
CA LEU A 78 11.82 -3.66 -9.13
C LEU A 78 11.14 -5.01 -9.35
N TYR A 79 9.93 -5.21 -8.84
CA TYR A 79 9.17 -6.43 -9.05
C TYR A 79 8.91 -6.65 -10.55
N VAL A 80 8.35 -5.68 -11.26
CA VAL A 80 8.05 -5.80 -12.69
C VAL A 80 9.31 -6.10 -13.50
N HIS A 81 10.41 -5.43 -13.19
CA HIS A 81 11.65 -5.60 -13.92
C HIS A 81 12.33 -6.94 -13.61
N LEU A 82 12.36 -7.37 -12.35
CA LEU A 82 13.13 -8.55 -11.94
C LEU A 82 12.33 -9.86 -12.03
N ASN A 83 10.99 -9.79 -12.18
CA ASN A 83 10.13 -10.97 -12.33
C ASN A 83 10.12 -11.54 -13.77
N THR A 84 11.28 -11.59 -14.41
CA THR A 84 11.43 -12.20 -15.73
C THR A 84 11.73 -13.69 -15.60
N PRO A 85 11.15 -14.57 -16.43
CA PRO A 85 11.41 -16.01 -16.37
C PRO A 85 12.90 -16.35 -16.57
N SER A 86 13.40 -17.33 -15.80
CA SER A 86 14.81 -17.73 -15.76
C SER A 86 15.35 -18.38 -17.05
N TYR A 87 14.51 -18.61 -18.07
CA TYR A 87 14.87 -19.30 -19.31
C TYR A 87 15.55 -18.41 -20.35
N THR A 88 15.82 -17.14 -20.02
CA THR A 88 16.40 -16.16 -20.94
C THR A 88 17.82 -15.78 -20.51
N SER A 89 18.62 -15.26 -21.44
CA SER A 89 19.93 -14.67 -21.15
C SER A 89 19.86 -13.38 -20.30
N MET A 90 18.67 -13.00 -19.84
CA MET A 90 18.40 -11.80 -19.07
C MET A 90 18.40 -12.12 -17.57
N SER A 91 19.29 -11.46 -16.83
CA SER A 91 19.40 -11.61 -15.37
C SER A 91 18.08 -11.26 -14.68
N ASN A 92 17.59 -12.16 -13.84
CA ASN A 92 16.33 -12.01 -13.10
C ASN A 92 16.59 -11.79 -11.60
N TRP A 93 15.54 -11.87 -10.79
CA TRP A 93 15.64 -11.76 -9.33
C TRP A 93 16.59 -12.80 -8.69
N GLU A 94 16.73 -13.99 -9.26
CA GLU A 94 17.63 -15.04 -8.74
C GLU A 94 19.09 -14.63 -8.89
N THR A 95 19.45 -14.11 -10.06
CA THR A 95 20.79 -13.56 -10.31
C THR A 95 21.11 -12.42 -9.35
N ILE A 96 20.14 -11.56 -9.05
CA ILE A 96 20.30 -10.50 -8.04
C ILE A 96 20.50 -11.10 -6.65
N GLY A 97 19.73 -12.13 -6.29
CA GLY A 97 19.87 -12.83 -5.01
C GLY A 97 21.24 -13.50 -4.83
N GLU A 98 21.76 -14.13 -5.88
CA GLU A 98 23.11 -14.72 -5.89
C GLU A 98 24.20 -13.65 -5.72
N LEU A 99 24.10 -12.54 -6.45
CA LEU A 99 25.04 -11.41 -6.33
C LEU A 99 24.99 -10.74 -4.96
N MET A 100 23.84 -10.79 -4.30
CA MET A 100 23.62 -10.33 -2.92
C MET A 100 23.96 -11.42 -1.88
N LYS A 101 24.58 -12.53 -2.30
CA LYS A 101 25.08 -13.63 -1.46
C LYS A 101 24.00 -14.35 -0.66
N ILE A 102 22.81 -14.51 -1.23
CA ILE A 102 21.78 -15.38 -0.64
C ILE A 102 22.10 -16.84 -0.97
N ASP A 103 21.94 -17.71 0.02
CA ASP A 103 22.10 -19.16 -0.15
C ASP A 103 21.12 -19.71 -1.20
N ASN A 104 21.62 -20.58 -2.09
CA ASN A 104 20.81 -21.21 -3.13
C ASN A 104 19.58 -21.94 -2.55
N ASP A 105 19.72 -22.57 -1.39
CA ASP A 105 18.59 -23.24 -0.72
C ASP A 105 17.46 -22.28 -0.36
N LYS A 106 17.78 -21.03 0.01
CA LYS A 106 16.76 -20.00 0.30
C LYS A 106 16.15 -19.46 -0.98
N LEU A 107 16.94 -19.27 -2.04
CA LEU A 107 16.42 -18.86 -3.35
C LEU A 107 15.43 -19.89 -3.89
N LEU A 108 15.72 -21.18 -3.72
CA LEU A 108 14.79 -22.25 -4.06
C LEU A 108 13.47 -22.14 -3.29
N VAL A 109 13.51 -21.81 -2.00
CA VAL A 109 12.29 -21.58 -1.20
C VAL A 109 11.47 -20.40 -1.74
N PHE A 110 12.12 -19.31 -2.17
CA PHE A 110 11.42 -18.13 -2.69
C PHE A 110 10.67 -18.38 -4.00
N ARG A 111 11.09 -19.37 -4.80
CA ARG A 111 10.40 -19.75 -6.06
C ARG A 111 8.95 -20.20 -5.83
N TYR A 112 8.66 -20.74 -4.65
CA TYR A 112 7.32 -21.24 -4.32
C TYR A 112 6.36 -20.12 -3.91
N ASP A 113 6.85 -18.89 -3.73
CA ASP A 113 5.98 -17.75 -3.48
C ASP A 113 5.32 -17.24 -4.77
N SER A 114 4.11 -16.70 -4.63
CA SER A 114 3.38 -16.00 -5.69
C SER A 114 4.13 -14.78 -6.26
N LYS A 115 5.04 -14.17 -5.50
CA LYS A 115 5.80 -12.96 -5.86
C LYS A 115 7.27 -13.08 -5.40
N PRO A 116 8.07 -13.95 -6.02
CA PRO A 116 9.45 -14.24 -5.57
C PRO A 116 10.37 -13.01 -5.44
N PRO A 117 10.37 -12.03 -6.38
CA PRO A 117 11.21 -10.83 -6.24
C PRO A 117 10.86 -9.98 -5.01
N MET A 118 9.59 -9.97 -4.59
CA MET A 118 9.17 -9.20 -3.41
C MET A 118 9.68 -9.86 -2.13
N VAL A 119 9.59 -11.19 -2.04
CA VAL A 119 10.14 -11.96 -0.91
C VAL A 119 11.65 -11.76 -0.81
N LEU A 120 12.34 -11.76 -1.94
CA LEU A 120 13.77 -11.46 -2.02
C LEU A 120 14.09 -10.07 -1.45
N LEU A 121 13.42 -9.03 -1.95
CA LEU A 121 13.65 -7.65 -1.50
C LEU A 121 13.29 -7.47 -0.02
N SER A 122 12.27 -8.17 0.46
CA SER A 122 11.92 -8.23 1.87
C SER A 122 13.00 -8.87 2.73
N HIS A 123 13.55 -9.99 2.28
CA HIS A 123 14.67 -10.67 2.95
C HIS A 123 15.91 -9.78 3.03
N LEU A 124 16.19 -9.05 1.96
CA LEU A 124 17.32 -8.13 1.85
C LEU A 124 17.08 -6.80 2.54
N GLY A 125 15.92 -6.55 3.16
CA GLY A 125 15.51 -5.23 3.63
C GLY A 125 16.56 -4.46 4.43
N LYS A 126 17.28 -5.12 5.34
CA LYS A 126 18.32 -4.50 6.19
C LYS A 126 19.67 -4.26 5.48
N GLN A 127 19.88 -4.82 4.30
CA GLN A 127 21.09 -4.57 3.52
C GLN A 127 21.03 -3.19 2.85
N LYS A 128 22.20 -2.69 2.47
CA LYS A 128 22.33 -1.33 1.90
C LYS A 128 21.74 -1.28 0.50
N LEU A 129 21.02 -0.21 0.19
CA LEU A 129 20.49 0.02 -1.15
C LEU A 129 21.63 0.19 -2.18
N SER A 130 22.78 0.72 -1.76
CA SER A 130 23.96 0.80 -2.62
C SER A 130 24.50 -0.58 -3.05
N GLU A 131 24.36 -1.60 -2.21
CA GLU A 131 24.71 -2.99 -2.55
C GLU A 131 23.74 -3.57 -3.58
N LEU A 132 22.43 -3.33 -3.42
CA LEU A 132 21.43 -3.73 -4.41
C LEU A 132 21.65 -3.05 -5.77
N VAL A 133 21.90 -1.74 -5.80
CA VAL A 133 22.21 -1.01 -7.04
C VAL A 133 23.49 -1.55 -7.68
N SER A 134 24.49 -1.92 -6.88
CA SER A 134 25.70 -2.58 -7.37
C SER A 134 25.42 -3.97 -7.97
N ALA A 135 24.58 -4.78 -7.33
CA ALA A 135 24.17 -6.08 -7.84
C ALA A 135 23.41 -5.95 -9.18
N ILE A 136 22.48 -4.99 -9.29
CA ILE A 136 21.76 -4.70 -10.55
C ILE A 136 22.73 -4.26 -11.65
N ARG A 137 23.76 -3.48 -11.30
CA ARG A 137 24.83 -3.07 -12.22
C ARG A 137 25.67 -4.27 -12.69
N GLN A 138 26.04 -5.18 -11.79
CA GLN A 138 26.76 -6.41 -12.13
C GLN A 138 25.92 -7.36 -12.99
N ALA A 139 24.61 -7.42 -12.73
CA ALA A 139 23.64 -8.16 -13.52
C ALA A 139 23.35 -7.54 -14.90
N LYS A 140 23.94 -6.38 -15.21
CA LYS A 140 23.79 -5.64 -16.47
C LYS A 140 22.34 -5.28 -16.82
N ARG A 141 21.50 -5.08 -15.80
CA ARG A 141 20.09 -4.66 -15.96
C ARG A 141 19.97 -3.14 -16.13
N ILE A 142 20.42 -2.66 -17.29
CA ILE A 142 20.45 -1.23 -17.63
C ILE A 142 19.04 -0.62 -17.59
N ASP A 143 18.04 -1.38 -18.02
CA ASP A 143 16.63 -0.98 -17.98
C ASP A 143 16.15 -0.65 -16.56
N THR A 144 16.50 -1.51 -15.59
CA THR A 144 16.18 -1.29 -14.17
C THR A 144 16.96 -0.09 -13.63
N LEU A 145 18.24 0.07 -13.98
CA LEU A 145 19.06 1.21 -13.53
C LEU A 145 18.52 2.53 -14.07
N CYS A 146 18.11 2.61 -15.33
CA CYS A 146 17.49 3.81 -15.90
C CYS A 146 16.21 4.20 -15.15
N SER A 147 15.36 3.22 -14.89
CA SER A 147 14.11 3.43 -14.15
C SER A 147 14.34 3.87 -12.70
N LEU A 148 15.28 3.24 -11.99
CA LEU A 148 15.64 3.63 -10.62
C LEU A 148 16.32 5.00 -10.58
N LYS A 149 17.16 5.32 -11.58
CA LYS A 149 17.78 6.64 -11.69
C LYS A 149 16.74 7.74 -11.87
N LYS A 150 15.72 7.51 -12.70
CA LYS A 150 14.62 8.46 -12.84
C LYS A 150 13.91 8.70 -11.51
N LEU A 151 13.61 7.63 -10.77
CA LEU A 151 13.02 7.76 -9.43
C LEU A 151 13.97 8.44 -8.44
N HIS A 152 15.27 8.22 -8.55
CA HIS A 152 16.29 8.86 -7.72
C HIS A 152 16.33 10.37 -7.97
N ASP A 153 16.43 10.77 -9.24
CA ASP A 153 16.51 12.16 -9.66
C ASP A 153 15.20 12.91 -9.31
N ASP A 154 14.06 12.21 -9.32
CA ASP A 154 12.77 12.73 -8.88
C ASP A 154 12.57 12.72 -7.35
N GLY A 155 13.53 12.23 -6.56
CA GLY A 155 13.44 12.14 -5.10
C GLY A 155 12.43 11.10 -4.58
N ARG A 156 12.04 10.15 -5.43
CA ARG A 156 11.01 9.12 -5.17
C ARG A 156 11.57 7.71 -4.99
N LEU A 157 12.89 7.51 -5.09
CA LEU A 157 13.50 6.17 -4.99
C LEU A 157 13.42 5.58 -3.57
N TYR A 158 13.81 6.37 -2.57
CA TYR A 158 13.87 5.95 -1.18
C TYR A 158 13.34 7.05 -0.26
N SER A 159 12.89 6.66 0.92
CA SER A 159 12.41 7.56 1.96
C SER A 159 13.26 7.38 3.22
N PHE A 160 13.87 8.47 3.70
CA PHE A 160 14.54 8.50 5.01
C PHE A 160 13.58 8.18 6.17
N LYS A 161 12.26 8.21 5.90
CA LYS A 161 11.20 7.71 6.77
C LYS A 161 11.07 6.21 6.51
N GLY A 162 11.65 5.37 7.37
CA GLY A 162 11.61 3.92 7.24
C GLY A 162 10.19 3.41 6.94
N HIS A 163 10.01 2.85 5.74
CA HIS A 163 8.80 2.12 5.41
C HIS A 163 8.92 0.74 6.06
N CYS A 164 8.16 0.50 7.13
CA CYS A 164 8.00 -0.84 7.66
C CYS A 164 7.20 -1.64 6.63
N MET A 165 7.84 -2.68 6.08
CA MET A 165 7.22 -3.59 5.13
C MET A 165 6.01 -4.28 5.74
N LEU A 166 4.82 -3.96 5.25
CA LEU A 166 3.67 -4.84 5.41
C LEU A 166 2.99 -4.99 4.06
N LEU A 167 3.52 -5.95 3.29
CA LEU A 167 2.85 -6.57 2.17
C LEU A 167 1.54 -7.19 2.67
N ASN A 168 0.42 -6.48 2.48
CA ASN A 168 -0.90 -7.07 2.55
C ASN A 168 -1.51 -7.03 1.14
N GLN A 169 -1.10 -7.98 0.29
CA GLN A 169 -1.85 -8.32 -0.92
C GLN A 169 -1.78 -9.83 -1.17
N GLY A 170 -2.81 -10.52 -0.67
CA GLY A 170 -3.38 -11.73 -1.27
C GLY A 170 -2.42 -12.85 -1.68
N ALA A 171 -1.90 -13.59 -0.70
CA ALA A 171 -1.49 -14.98 -0.89
C ALA A 171 -1.72 -15.75 0.43
N PRO A 172 -2.51 -16.83 0.44
CA PRO A 172 -2.56 -17.71 1.59
C PRO A 172 -1.34 -18.62 1.51
N SER A 173 -0.32 -18.42 2.37
CA SER A 173 0.46 -19.51 3.00
C SER A 173 1.76 -19.07 3.70
N TYR A 174 2.28 -17.85 3.54
CA TYR A 174 3.53 -17.43 4.22
C TYR A 174 3.36 -16.39 5.34
N SER A 175 2.12 -16.04 5.70
CA SER A 175 1.83 -15.07 6.76
C SER A 175 2.17 -15.55 8.18
N ASN A 176 2.45 -16.83 8.42
CA ASN A 176 2.53 -17.33 9.80
C ASN A 176 3.95 -17.29 10.38
N ALA A 177 5.02 -17.32 9.57
CA ALA A 177 6.39 -17.42 10.10
C ALA A 177 7.01 -16.06 10.48
N LEU A 178 6.76 -15.00 9.69
CA LEU A 178 7.21 -13.65 10.02
C LEU A 178 6.33 -13.01 11.11
N THR A 179 5.02 -13.25 11.09
CA THR A 179 4.14 -12.77 12.17
C THR A 179 4.46 -13.47 13.50
N ALA A 180 4.77 -14.78 13.50
CA ALA A 180 5.14 -15.49 14.72
C ALA A 180 6.49 -15.09 15.33
N GLN A 181 7.48 -14.64 14.53
CA GLN A 181 8.75 -14.12 15.08
C GLN A 181 8.65 -12.69 15.62
N PHE A 182 7.62 -11.92 15.23
CA PHE A 182 7.42 -10.53 15.67
C PHE A 182 6.30 -10.38 16.70
N ASP A 183 5.36 -11.33 16.77
CA ASP A 183 4.36 -11.43 17.83
C ASP A 183 5.02 -11.64 19.21
N SER A 184 6.19 -12.28 19.26
CA SER A 184 6.90 -12.59 20.51
C SER A 184 7.57 -11.37 21.18
N VAL A 185 7.66 -10.21 20.51
CA VAL A 185 8.28 -8.99 21.08
C VAL A 185 7.26 -8.10 21.80
N PHE A 186 5.97 -8.26 21.50
CA PHE A 186 4.88 -7.46 22.10
C PHE A 186 3.88 -8.35 22.87
N ASP A 187 4.34 -9.54 23.27
CA ASP A 187 3.54 -10.55 23.93
C ASP A 187 3.23 -10.10 25.37
N GLY A 188 1.97 -9.70 25.60
CA GLY A 188 1.48 -9.31 26.92
C GLY A 188 0.28 -8.36 26.92
N LEU A 189 0.00 -7.65 25.82
CA LEU A 189 -1.14 -6.73 25.72
C LEU A 189 -2.18 -7.22 24.70
N ASP A 190 -3.35 -7.58 25.20
CA ASP A 190 -4.52 -7.90 24.38
C ASP A 190 -5.11 -6.62 23.78
N TYR A 191 -4.66 -6.28 22.56
CA TYR A 191 -5.18 -5.14 21.80
C TYR A 191 -6.53 -5.42 21.12
N SER A 192 -7.10 -6.62 21.26
CA SER A 192 -8.42 -6.95 20.67
C SER A 192 -9.55 -6.15 21.32
N LYS A 193 -9.33 -5.60 22.51
CA LYS A 193 -10.26 -4.71 23.22
C LYS A 193 -9.83 -3.25 23.22
N ALA A 194 -8.82 -2.91 22.40
CA ALA A 194 -8.32 -1.55 22.29
C ALA A 194 -9.18 -0.72 21.33
N LEU A 195 -9.63 0.44 21.82
CA LEU A 195 -10.19 1.52 21.03
C LEU A 195 -9.08 2.52 20.75
N LEU A 196 -8.47 2.43 19.56
CA LEU A 196 -7.39 3.33 19.15
C LEU A 196 -7.98 4.68 18.77
N VAL A 197 -7.43 5.77 19.31
CA VAL A 197 -7.86 7.15 19.01
C VAL A 197 -6.75 7.87 18.27
N ASN A 198 -6.99 8.20 16.99
CA ASN A 198 -6.11 9.00 16.15
C ASN A 198 -6.58 10.46 16.15
N HIS A 199 -5.75 11.39 16.60
CA HIS A 199 -6.10 12.79 16.79
C HIS A 199 -4.89 13.70 16.55
N TYR A 200 -5.11 14.99 16.26
CA TYR A 200 -4.02 15.96 16.07
C TYR A 200 -4.55 17.38 16.25
N GLU A 201 -4.01 18.10 17.23
CA GLU A 201 -4.47 19.43 17.61
C GLU A 201 -3.30 20.41 17.67
N THR A 202 -3.44 21.57 17.04
CA THR A 202 -2.42 22.64 17.15
C THR A 202 -2.91 23.83 17.96
N THR A 203 -4.22 24.05 18.04
CA THR A 203 -4.83 25.16 18.80
C THR A 203 -5.23 24.72 20.22
N ASP A 204 -5.41 25.69 21.11
CA ASP A 204 -5.81 25.41 22.49
C ASP A 204 -7.30 25.04 22.60
N GLU A 205 -8.12 25.55 21.69
CA GLU A 205 -9.52 25.17 21.53
C GLU A 205 -9.63 23.69 21.13
N GLU A 206 -8.93 23.26 20.08
CA GLU A 206 -8.90 21.87 19.64
C GLU A 206 -8.41 20.94 20.77
N ARG A 207 -7.34 21.36 21.49
CA ARG A 207 -6.82 20.59 22.64
C ARG A 207 -7.84 20.48 23.79
N LYS A 208 -8.64 21.52 24.05
CA LYS A 208 -9.71 21.46 25.07
C LYS A 208 -10.81 20.49 24.66
N GLU A 209 -11.22 20.51 23.39
CA GLU A 209 -12.25 19.64 22.85
C GLU A 209 -11.80 18.18 22.84
N HIS A 210 -10.56 17.90 22.42
CA HIS A 210 -9.96 16.57 22.50
C HIS A 210 -9.90 16.05 23.94
N LYS A 211 -9.42 16.87 24.88
CA LYS A 211 -9.46 16.52 26.31
C LYS A 211 -10.86 16.19 26.81
N TRP A 212 -11.88 16.90 26.30
CA TRP A 212 -13.27 16.61 26.65
C TRP A 212 -13.73 15.27 26.07
N LEU A 213 -13.41 14.99 24.81
CA LEU A 213 -13.67 13.68 24.18
C LEU A 213 -13.01 12.55 24.99
N MET A 214 -11.72 12.66 25.29
CA MET A 214 -10.98 11.65 26.04
C MET A 214 -11.53 11.42 27.44
N LYS A 215 -11.92 12.49 28.15
CA LYS A 215 -12.60 12.37 29.46
C LYS A 215 -13.92 11.59 29.35
N ASN A 216 -14.68 11.78 28.28
CA ASN A 216 -15.91 11.03 28.05
C ASN A 216 -15.65 9.58 27.65
N LEU A 217 -14.66 9.32 26.79
CA LEU A 217 -14.27 7.96 26.39
C LEU A 217 -13.79 7.17 27.60
N ASN A 218 -12.87 7.71 28.39
CA ASN A 218 -12.35 7.07 29.60
C ASN A 218 -13.42 6.83 30.67
N LYS A 219 -14.51 7.62 30.68
CA LYS A 219 -15.66 7.40 31.58
C LYS A 219 -16.60 6.28 31.09
N HIS A 220 -16.73 6.08 29.78
CA HIS A 220 -17.73 5.18 29.20
C HIS A 220 -17.15 3.84 28.72
N CYS A 221 -15.95 3.82 28.12
CA CYS A 221 -15.33 2.62 27.56
C CYS A 221 -15.11 1.50 28.59
N PRO A 222 -14.69 1.77 29.85
CA PRO A 222 -14.55 0.71 30.85
C PRO A 222 -15.85 -0.05 31.15
N LYS A 223 -17.02 0.57 30.93
CA LYS A 223 -18.33 -0.11 31.10
C LYS A 223 -18.59 -1.20 30.06
N TYR A 224 -17.82 -1.17 28.97
CA TYR A 224 -17.93 -2.09 27.82
C TYR A 224 -16.67 -2.94 27.65
N ASP A 225 -15.81 -3.00 28.67
CA ASP A 225 -14.54 -3.76 28.61
C ASP A 225 -13.59 -3.27 27.48
N LEU A 226 -13.74 -2.01 27.07
CA LEU A 226 -12.89 -1.37 26.06
C LEU A 226 -11.82 -0.52 26.74
N LYS A 227 -10.57 -0.71 26.30
CA LYS A 227 -9.43 0.13 26.72
C LYS A 227 -9.20 1.22 25.67
N VAL A 228 -9.30 2.48 26.08
CA VAL A 228 -8.94 3.61 25.21
C VAL A 228 -7.43 3.68 25.12
N LEU A 229 -6.92 3.81 23.90
CA LEU A 229 -5.49 3.94 23.62
C LEU A 229 -5.29 5.14 22.71
N GLU A 230 -4.64 6.18 23.23
CA GLU A 230 -4.30 7.36 22.44
C GLU A 230 -3.08 7.08 21.59
N VAL A 231 -3.07 7.64 20.38
CA VAL A 231 -1.92 7.54 19.49
C VAL A 231 -0.67 8.19 20.11
N ASP A 232 -0.83 9.26 20.90
CA ASP A 232 0.25 9.94 21.65
C ASP A 232 0.96 8.99 22.64
N GLU A 233 0.22 8.03 23.24
CA GLU A 233 0.78 7.05 24.20
C GLU A 233 1.68 6.01 23.52
N LEU A 234 1.61 5.90 22.19
CA LEU A 234 2.39 4.95 21.38
C LEU A 234 3.65 5.60 20.77
N GLU A 235 3.91 6.87 21.06
CA GLU A 235 4.97 7.65 20.39
C GLU A 235 6.32 7.64 21.10
N THR A 236 6.42 6.99 22.26
CA THR A 236 7.65 6.97 23.09
C THR A 236 8.71 5.97 22.64
N ASP A 237 8.41 5.08 21.70
CA ASP A 237 9.29 3.96 21.34
C ASP A 237 10.12 4.21 20.06
N GLU A 238 11.37 3.75 20.07
CA GLU A 238 12.31 3.76 18.92
C GLU A 238 11.75 3.04 17.67
N ASN A 239 10.69 2.23 17.82
CA ASN A 239 10.00 1.51 16.77
C ASN A 239 8.56 2.02 16.50
N ARG A 240 8.29 3.32 16.71
CA ARG A 240 6.95 3.96 16.61
C ARG A 240 6.11 3.50 15.41
N ILE A 241 6.66 3.51 14.20
CA ILE A 241 5.93 3.17 12.97
C ILE A 241 5.45 1.71 12.98
N GLN A 242 6.29 0.80 13.48
CA GLN A 242 5.97 -0.62 13.56
C GLN A 242 4.94 -0.90 14.65
N LEU A 243 5.08 -0.27 15.82
CA LEU A 243 4.10 -0.36 16.91
C LEU A 243 2.73 0.16 16.45
N LEU A 244 2.69 1.35 15.86
CA LEU A 244 1.44 1.94 15.33
C LEU A 244 0.76 1.03 14.31
N THR A 245 1.53 0.41 13.42
CA THR A 245 0.97 -0.49 12.41
C THR A 245 0.42 -1.78 13.03
N ASN A 246 1.12 -2.33 14.02
CA ASN A 246 0.66 -3.51 14.75
C ASN A 246 -0.62 -3.23 15.56
N VAL A 247 -0.66 -2.11 16.28
CA VAL A 247 -1.84 -1.68 17.02
C VAL A 247 -3.00 -1.41 16.06
N PHE A 248 -2.77 -0.73 14.94
CA PHE A 248 -3.80 -0.49 13.92
C PHE A 248 -4.40 -1.81 13.39
N LYS A 249 -3.58 -2.83 13.16
CA LYS A 249 -4.05 -4.14 12.69
C LYS A 249 -4.93 -4.84 13.72
N ARG A 250 -4.55 -4.79 15.00
CA ARG A 250 -5.22 -5.53 16.08
C ARG A 250 -6.40 -4.78 16.71
N ALA A 251 -6.44 -3.45 16.60
CA ALA A 251 -7.52 -2.64 17.16
C ALA A 251 -8.87 -3.01 16.53
N GLN A 252 -9.84 -3.34 17.38
CA GLN A 252 -11.17 -3.72 16.94
C GLN A 252 -11.94 -2.52 16.36
N GLN A 253 -11.74 -1.34 16.96
CA GLN A 253 -12.39 -0.09 16.57
C GLN A 253 -11.35 1.03 16.62
N ILE A 254 -11.42 1.95 15.65
CA ILE A 254 -10.48 3.07 15.54
C ILE A 254 -11.25 4.36 15.35
N ILE A 255 -11.05 5.31 16.26
CA ILE A 255 -11.61 6.65 16.17
C ILE A 255 -10.63 7.55 15.40
N PHE A 256 -11.16 8.30 14.44
CA PHE A 256 -10.43 9.36 13.75
C PHE A 256 -11.06 10.70 14.12
N CYS A 257 -10.34 11.50 14.91
CA CYS A 257 -10.76 12.84 15.31
C CYS A 257 -10.38 13.84 14.22
N PHE A 258 -11.35 14.28 13.43
CA PHE A 258 -11.14 15.27 12.40
C PHE A 258 -11.28 16.67 13.00
N THR A 259 -10.13 17.30 13.22
CA THR A 259 -9.97 18.72 13.55
C THR A 259 -9.50 19.49 12.31
N THR A 260 -9.47 20.83 12.37
CA THR A 260 -8.91 21.63 11.28
C THR A 260 -7.43 21.35 11.09
N SER A 261 -6.68 21.25 12.18
CA SER A 261 -5.26 20.89 12.17
C SER A 261 -4.99 19.53 11.55
N TYR A 262 -5.81 18.52 11.89
CA TYR A 262 -5.69 17.19 11.33
C TYR A 262 -5.93 17.20 9.81
N LEU A 263 -6.95 17.90 9.33
CA LEU A 263 -7.23 17.99 7.90
C LEU A 263 -6.10 18.68 7.13
N ASP A 264 -5.48 19.70 7.73
CA ASP A 264 -4.38 20.42 7.08
C ASP A 264 -3.13 19.56 6.91
N ILE A 265 -2.81 18.68 7.87
CA ILE A 265 -1.67 17.75 7.71
C ILE A 265 -1.94 16.69 6.64
N ILE A 266 -3.18 16.21 6.50
CA ILE A 266 -3.55 15.24 5.46
C ILE A 266 -3.45 15.90 4.08
N ARG A 267 -4.02 17.10 3.91
CA ARG A 267 -3.94 17.85 2.64
C ARG A 267 -2.50 18.16 2.22
N ARG A 268 -1.64 18.52 3.17
CA ARG A 268 -0.21 18.75 2.90
C ARG A 268 0.48 17.47 2.44
N ALA A 269 0.17 16.34 3.08
CA ALA A 269 0.71 15.04 2.70
C ALA A 269 0.26 14.62 1.28
N GLU A 270 -1.01 14.80 0.95
CA GLU A 270 -1.56 14.53 -0.40
C GLU A 270 -0.95 15.43 -1.48
N SER A 271 -0.63 16.69 -1.12
CA SER A 271 0.00 17.66 -2.03
C SER A 271 1.50 17.42 -2.23
N GLY A 272 2.08 16.36 -1.64
CA GLY A 272 3.50 16.04 -1.73
C GLY A 272 4.42 16.97 -0.94
N ASN A 273 3.86 17.81 -0.06
CA ASN A 273 4.67 18.69 0.79
C ASN A 273 5.27 17.88 1.96
N PRO A 274 6.59 17.89 2.15
CA PRO A 274 7.22 17.11 3.21
C PRO A 274 6.80 17.66 4.58
N VAL A 275 6.26 16.76 5.41
CA VAL A 275 6.02 17.04 6.83
C VAL A 275 7.16 16.43 7.63
N ASP A 276 8.06 17.28 8.15
CA ASP A 276 9.26 16.85 8.88
C ASP A 276 8.97 16.41 10.31
N ASN A 277 7.77 16.72 10.82
CA ASN A 277 7.36 16.30 12.15
C ASN A 277 6.98 14.81 12.17
N GLN A 278 7.80 14.04 12.86
CA GLN A 278 7.66 12.61 13.09
C GLN A 278 6.33 12.18 13.76
N ILE A 279 5.80 12.98 14.69
CA ILE A 279 4.49 12.76 15.33
C ILE A 279 3.39 12.84 14.28
N VAL A 280 3.45 13.89 13.46
CA VAL A 280 2.48 14.13 12.37
C VAL A 280 2.52 13.01 11.33
N GLN A 281 3.70 12.46 11.04
CA GLN A 281 3.85 11.31 10.15
C GLN A 281 3.13 10.06 10.67
N GLY A 282 3.10 9.83 11.99
CA GLY A 282 2.33 8.73 12.57
C GLY A 282 0.82 8.89 12.34
N ARG A 283 0.30 10.11 12.45
CA ARG A 283 -1.12 10.42 12.18
C ARG A 283 -1.47 10.19 10.71
N ILE A 284 -0.60 10.66 9.80
CA ILE A 284 -0.73 10.46 8.35
C ILE A 284 -0.68 8.97 8.02
N LEU A 285 0.26 8.22 8.60
CA LEU A 285 0.36 6.77 8.40
C LEU A 285 -0.95 6.06 8.75
N LEU A 286 -1.49 6.30 9.95
CA LEU A 286 -2.77 5.69 10.36
C LEU A 286 -3.91 6.07 9.42
N HIS A 287 -3.91 7.30 8.90
CA HIS A 287 -4.88 7.75 7.89
C HIS A 287 -4.75 6.96 6.59
N SER A 288 -3.54 6.83 6.06
CA SER A 288 -3.27 6.07 4.83
C SER A 288 -3.58 4.58 5.00
N LEU A 289 -3.33 4.00 6.17
CA LEU A 289 -3.71 2.62 6.47
C LEU A 289 -5.24 2.45 6.46
N ALA A 290 -5.99 3.39 7.03
CA ALA A 290 -7.45 3.37 6.99
C ALA A 290 -8.00 3.54 5.58
N ASP A 291 -7.42 4.44 4.79
CA ASP A 291 -7.80 4.65 3.39
C ASP A 291 -7.61 3.35 2.58
N ASN A 292 -6.42 2.74 2.67
CA ASN A 292 -6.13 1.47 2.01
C ASN A 292 -7.07 0.33 2.44
N GLU A 293 -7.33 0.20 3.74
CA GLU A 293 -8.24 -0.83 4.26
C GLU A 293 -9.69 -0.59 3.81
N TYR A 294 -10.13 0.68 3.73
CA TYR A 294 -11.46 1.03 3.24
C TYR A 294 -11.64 0.62 1.77
N TYR A 295 -10.66 0.92 0.90
CA TYR A 295 -10.67 0.48 -0.49
C TYR A 295 -10.60 -1.05 -0.63
N THR A 296 -9.73 -1.70 0.14
CA THR A 296 -9.55 -3.17 0.13
C THR A 296 -10.83 -3.89 0.58
N ASN A 297 -11.61 -3.29 1.49
CA ASN A 297 -12.89 -3.82 1.92
C ASN A 297 -14.05 -3.49 0.95
N GLY A 298 -13.77 -3.02 -0.26
CA GLY A 298 -14.79 -2.70 -1.26
C GLY A 298 -15.63 -1.49 -0.87
N LEU A 299 -14.99 -0.43 -0.35
CA LEU A 299 -15.63 0.80 0.12
C LEU A 299 -16.59 0.56 1.30
N ARG A 300 -16.29 -0.43 2.14
CA ARG A 300 -17.07 -0.73 3.34
C ARG A 300 -16.26 -0.45 4.57
N ASN A 301 -16.71 0.51 5.37
CA ASN A 301 -16.13 0.78 6.67
C ASN A 301 -16.65 -0.23 7.70
N LYS A 302 -15.74 -1.09 8.18
CA LYS A 302 -16.02 -2.07 9.23
C LYS A 302 -15.73 -1.50 10.63
N ARG A 303 -14.60 -0.81 10.83
CA ARG A 303 -14.08 -0.48 12.17
C ARG A 303 -13.64 0.96 12.41
N PHE A 304 -13.75 1.83 11.41
CA PHE A 304 -13.36 3.23 11.55
C PHE A 304 -14.55 4.07 12.04
N ARG A 305 -14.29 5.03 12.93
CA ARG A 305 -15.28 5.92 13.52
C ARG A 305 -14.82 7.37 13.35
N PRO A 306 -15.17 8.00 12.21
CA PRO A 306 -14.91 9.42 12.01
C PRO A 306 -15.70 10.26 13.01
N ILE A 307 -15.00 11.10 13.75
CA ILE A 307 -15.57 12.15 14.59
C ILE A 307 -15.27 13.48 13.95
N MET A 308 -16.30 14.26 13.65
CA MET A 308 -16.17 15.65 13.23
C MET A 308 -16.12 16.52 14.48
N MET A 309 -14.95 17.11 14.76
CA MET A 309 -14.76 18.03 15.87
C MET A 309 -15.35 19.41 15.53
N PRO A 310 -15.69 20.24 16.54
CA PRO A 310 -16.15 21.59 16.32
C PRO A 310 -15.23 22.39 15.38
N GLY A 311 -15.84 23.21 14.52
CA GLY A 311 -15.11 24.02 13.52
C GLY A 311 -14.81 23.31 12.20
N VAL A 312 -14.91 21.98 12.12
CA VAL A 312 -14.78 21.23 10.86
C VAL A 312 -16.10 21.24 10.07
N LYS A 313 -16.00 21.44 8.75
CA LYS A 313 -17.17 21.38 7.85
C LYS A 313 -17.27 20.00 7.22
N LEU A 314 -18.50 19.52 7.06
CA LEU A 314 -18.77 18.23 6.41
C LEU A 314 -18.16 18.11 5.00
N GLN A 315 -18.13 19.22 4.24
CA GLN A 315 -17.55 19.28 2.90
C GLN A 315 -16.05 18.92 2.87
N ASP A 316 -15.33 19.19 3.96
CA ASP A 316 -13.91 18.87 4.06
C ASP A 316 -13.69 17.37 4.19
N LEU A 317 -14.66 16.64 4.75
CA LEU A 317 -14.61 15.19 4.94
C LEU A 317 -15.10 14.42 3.71
N GLN A 318 -15.99 15.02 2.90
CA GLN A 318 -16.54 14.40 1.69
C GLN A 318 -15.49 14.00 0.65
N LYS A 319 -14.30 14.63 0.70
CA LYS A 319 -13.17 14.34 -0.19
C LYS A 319 -12.33 13.14 0.27
N LEU A 320 -12.56 12.65 1.49
CA LEU A 320 -11.80 11.56 2.12
C LEU A 320 -12.65 10.29 2.20
N TRP A 321 -12.04 9.14 2.50
CA TRP A 321 -12.78 7.89 2.77
C TRP A 321 -13.87 8.08 3.83
N ALA A 322 -13.62 8.92 4.83
CA ALA A 322 -14.56 9.23 5.91
C ALA A 322 -15.89 9.78 5.41
N GLY A 323 -15.87 10.56 4.31
CA GLY A 323 -17.05 11.15 3.66
C GLY A 323 -18.08 10.14 3.18
N ASN A 324 -17.65 8.90 2.92
CA ASN A 324 -18.51 7.81 2.46
C ASN A 324 -18.96 6.89 3.60
N THR A 325 -18.80 7.34 4.85
CA THR A 325 -19.11 6.56 6.05
C THR A 325 -19.99 7.34 7.01
N VAL A 326 -20.44 6.70 8.09
CA VAL A 326 -21.19 7.39 9.14
C VAL A 326 -20.22 8.23 9.98
N ILE A 327 -20.36 9.55 9.86
CA ILE A 327 -19.61 10.56 10.61
C ILE A 327 -20.41 11.00 11.83
N TYR A 328 -19.75 11.15 12.98
CA TYR A 328 -20.36 11.61 14.22
C TYR A 328 -19.87 13.02 14.57
N SER A 329 -20.77 13.99 14.68
CA SER A 329 -20.45 15.31 15.21
C SER A 329 -20.25 15.25 16.72
N PHE A 330 -19.12 15.73 17.22
CA PHE A 330 -18.88 15.89 18.65
C PHE A 330 -19.22 17.31 19.11
N PRO A 331 -19.90 17.51 20.25
CA PRO A 331 -20.33 16.51 21.24
C PRO A 331 -21.70 15.84 20.98
N ASP A 332 -22.50 16.38 20.06
CA ASP A 332 -23.94 16.07 19.95
C ASP A 332 -24.25 14.58 19.67
N GLN A 333 -23.42 13.91 18.88
CA GLN A 333 -23.63 12.53 18.46
C GLN A 333 -22.73 11.52 19.20
N PHE A 334 -22.08 11.93 20.29
CA PHE A 334 -21.19 11.07 21.08
C PHE A 334 -21.90 9.80 21.56
N LYS A 335 -23.15 9.93 22.04
CA LYS A 335 -23.93 8.77 22.52
C LYS A 335 -24.21 7.76 21.40
N ALA A 336 -24.63 8.23 20.22
CA ALA A 336 -24.90 7.37 19.07
C ALA A 336 -23.62 6.65 18.59
N MET A 337 -22.48 7.34 18.62
CA MET A 337 -21.18 6.73 18.31
C MET A 337 -20.84 5.61 19.28
N MET A 338 -20.97 5.86 20.60
CA MET A 338 -20.69 4.85 21.62
C MET A 338 -21.61 3.64 21.47
N GLU A 339 -22.91 3.84 21.22
CA GLU A 339 -23.84 2.73 20.98
C GLU A 339 -23.42 1.86 19.79
N ARG A 340 -22.88 2.45 18.72
CA ARG A 340 -22.37 1.67 17.58
C ARG A 340 -21.09 0.92 17.90
N ILE A 341 -20.13 1.58 18.55
CA ILE A 341 -18.88 0.95 18.99
C ILE A 341 -19.20 -0.31 19.82
N CYS A 342 -20.19 -0.22 20.71
CA CYS A 342 -20.58 -1.33 21.58
C CYS A 342 -21.48 -2.39 20.93
N LYS A 343 -22.35 -2.02 19.97
CA LYS A 343 -23.26 -2.98 19.30
C LYS A 343 -22.53 -3.98 18.41
N GLU A 344 -21.45 -3.57 17.75
CA GLU A 344 -20.68 -4.48 16.89
C GLU A 344 -19.95 -5.56 17.71
N ASP A 345 -19.67 -5.29 18.99
CA ASP A 345 -19.07 -6.24 19.93
C ASP A 345 -20.05 -7.35 20.36
N ALA A 346 -21.36 -7.05 20.38
CA ALA A 346 -22.41 -8.03 20.66
C ALA A 346 -22.65 -9.00 19.49
N ASN A 347 -22.52 -8.53 18.24
CA ASN A 347 -22.68 -9.38 17.06
C ASN A 347 -21.50 -10.34 16.86
N LEU A 348 -20.27 -9.93 17.24
CA LEU A 348 -19.10 -10.83 17.23
C LEU A 348 -19.24 -11.99 18.24
N LYS A 349 -19.91 -11.76 19.38
CA LYS A 349 -20.18 -12.82 20.37
C LYS A 349 -21.23 -13.82 19.91
N LEU A 350 -22.19 -13.41 19.08
CA LEU A 350 -23.23 -14.30 18.54
C LEU A 350 -22.69 -15.19 17.42
N VAL A 351 -21.85 -14.66 16.52
CA VAL A 351 -21.27 -15.45 15.42
C VAL A 351 -20.32 -16.55 15.93
N ASN A 352 -19.61 -16.31 17.05
CA ASN A 352 -18.75 -17.33 17.65
C ASN A 352 -19.52 -18.42 18.41
N PHE A 353 -20.77 -18.17 18.80
CA PHE A 353 -21.62 -19.18 19.44
C PHE A 353 -22.27 -20.13 18.42
N GLU A 354 -22.60 -19.64 17.22
CA GLU A 354 -23.20 -20.46 16.15
C GLU A 354 -22.21 -21.37 15.42
N GLN A 355 -20.91 -21.18 15.61
CA GLN A 355 -19.86 -22.06 15.05
C GLN A 355 -19.37 -23.15 16.02
N THR A 356 -19.95 -23.22 17.24
CA THR A 356 -19.55 -24.20 18.28
C THR A 356 -20.68 -25.12 18.71
N ILE A 357 -21.68 -25.37 17.84
CA ILE A 357 -22.72 -26.40 18.06
C ILE A 357 -22.68 -27.42 16.93
#